data_AF-A0A3B8JFL3-F1
#
_entry.id   AF-A0A3B8JFL3-F1
#
_cell.length_a   1.000
_cell.length_b   1.000
_cell.length_c   1.000
_cell.angle_alpha   90.00
_cell.angle_beta   90.00
_cell.angle_gamma   90.00
#
_symmetry.space_group_name_H-M   'P 1'
#
loop_
_entity.id
_entity.type
_entity.pdbx_description
1 polymer ?
#
loop_
_entity_poly.entity_id
_entity_poly.type
_entity_poly.pdbx_seq_one_letter_code
_entity_poly.pdbx_strand_id
1 'polypeptide(L)'
;MSYFHQAKAHFIASHQHPINQILHHITNLLAIASAILLFYDWRLTLVCLVLTQVFALGGHAVFEKNEPAFRKYPGITILASLSWSLENWFGFRQLWTALNRKTV
;
A
#
# COMPACT_ATOMS: atom_id res chain seq x y z
N MET A 1 6.28 -9.26 22.04
CA MET A 1 6.26 -8.83 20.62
C MET A 1 6.48 -7.32 20.56
N SER A 2 7.46 -6.82 19.80
CA SER A 2 7.73 -5.37 19.75
C SER A 2 6.57 -4.59 19.09
N TYR A 3 6.44 -3.29 19.38
CA TYR A 3 5.38 -2.43 18.84
C TYR A 3 5.28 -2.48 17.31
N PHE A 4 6.43 -2.48 16.62
CA PHE A 4 6.50 -2.63 15.17
C PHE A 4 5.93 -3.97 14.69
N HIS A 5 6.24 -5.08 15.37
CA HIS A 5 5.73 -6.39 14.98
C HIS A 5 4.19 -6.47 15.10
N GLN A 6 3.63 -5.83 16.13
CA GLN A 6 2.17 -5.75 16.29
C GLN A 6 1.54 -4.89 15.19
N ALA A 7 2.12 -3.73 14.89
CA ALA A 7 1.67 -2.87 13.81
C ALA A 7 1.75 -3.58 12.44
N LYS A 8 2.83 -4.32 12.19
CA LYS A 8 3.03 -5.10 10.96
C LYS A 8 2.05 -6.26 10.85
N ALA A 9 1.81 -7.01 11.93
CA ALA A 9 0.81 -8.07 11.94
C ALA A 9 -0.60 -7.51 11.66
N HIS A 10 -0.95 -6.38 12.27
CA HIS A 10 -2.22 -5.71 12.00
C HIS A 10 -2.30 -5.16 10.57
N PHE A 11 -1.23 -4.56 10.06
CA PHE A 11 -1.14 -4.11 8.67
C PHE A 11 -1.43 -5.26 7.71
N ILE A 12 -0.75 -6.40 7.87
CA ILE A 12 -0.97 -7.58 7.03
C ILE A 12 -2.44 -8.01 7.13
N ALA A 13 -2.98 -8.15 8.35
CA ALA A 13 -4.37 -8.56 8.55
C ALA A 13 -5.40 -7.60 7.91
N SER A 14 -5.08 -6.30 7.82
CA SER A 14 -5.93 -5.30 7.16
C SER A 14 -5.81 -5.30 5.63
N HIS A 15 -4.85 -6.01 5.05
CA HIS A 15 -4.54 -6.01 3.60
C HIS A 15 -4.43 -7.43 3.06
N GLN A 16 -5.56 -8.13 2.92
CA GLN A 16 -5.60 -9.52 2.42
C GLN A 16 -6.02 -9.60 0.95
N HIS A 17 -6.79 -8.62 0.46
CA HIS A 17 -7.32 -8.63 -0.89
C HIS A 17 -6.24 -8.22 -1.91
N PRO A 18 -5.97 -9.01 -2.97
CA PRO A 18 -4.87 -8.74 -3.90
C PRO A 18 -5.05 -7.42 -4.65
N ILE A 19 -6.29 -7.03 -4.98
CA ILE A 19 -6.55 -5.73 -5.62
C ILE A 19 -6.22 -4.57 -4.67
N ASN A 20 -6.53 -4.69 -3.37
CA ASN A 20 -6.19 -3.66 -2.40
C ASN A 20 -4.66 -3.52 -2.26
N GLN A 21 -3.94 -4.65 -2.22
CA GLN A 21 -2.47 -4.65 -2.20
C GLN A 21 -1.88 -3.95 -3.45
N ILE A 22 -2.40 -4.25 -4.65
CA ILE A 22 -1.98 -3.56 -5.90
C ILE A 22 -2.27 -2.07 -5.84
N LEU A 23 -3.46 -1.67 -5.37
CA LEU A 23 -3.81 -0.25 -5.22
C LEU A 23 -2.84 0.47 -4.27
N HIS A 24 -2.43 -0.16 -3.17
CA HIS A 24 -1.42 0.39 -2.27
C HIS A 24 -0.02 0.46 -2.90
N HIS A 25 0.34 -0.49 -3.78
CA HIS A 25 1.59 -0.37 -4.55
C HIS A 25 1.55 0.82 -5.53
N ILE A 26 0.41 1.04 -6.20
CA ILE A 26 0.20 2.23 -7.05
C ILE A 26 0.27 3.51 -6.20
N THR A 27 -0.35 3.51 -5.01
CA THR A 27 -0.25 4.61 -4.03
C THR A 27 1.21 4.93 -3.69
N ASN A 28 2.05 3.93 -3.43
CA ASN A 28 3.46 4.14 -3.13
C ASN A 28 4.22 4.75 -4.32
N LEU A 29 3.96 4.27 -5.55
CA LEU A 29 4.56 4.84 -6.76
C LEU A 29 4.12 6.30 -6.97
N LEU A 30 2.85 6.61 -6.75
CA LEU A 30 2.33 7.98 -6.81
C LEU A 30 2.91 8.88 -5.73
N ALA A 31 3.14 8.38 -4.51
CA ALA A 31 3.80 9.14 -3.46
C ALA A 31 5.24 9.50 -3.84
N ILE A 32 5.99 8.55 -4.42
CA ILE A 32 7.34 8.79 -4.93
C ILE A 32 7.31 9.81 -6.08
N ALA A 33 6.40 9.62 -7.05
CA ALA A 33 6.23 10.54 -8.17
C ALA A 33 5.86 11.95 -7.68
N SER A 34 4.97 12.07 -6.71
CA SER A 34 4.55 13.33 -6.09
C SER A 34 5.74 14.06 -5.45
N ALA A 35 6.62 13.35 -4.74
CA ALA A 35 7.80 13.93 -4.13
C ALA A 35 8.77 14.49 -5.18
N ILE A 36 8.93 13.81 -6.33
CA ILE A 36 9.72 14.31 -7.45
C ILE A 36 9.03 15.52 -8.10
N LEU A 37 7.75 15.40 -8.44
CA LEU A 37 6.95 16.42 -9.12
C LEU A 37 6.83 17.72 -8.34
N LEU A 38 6.95 17.67 -7.00
CA LEU A 38 6.93 18.86 -6.15
C LEU A 38 7.94 19.92 -6.60
N PHE A 39 9.06 19.48 -7.20
CA PHE A 39 10.12 20.37 -7.70
C PHE A 39 9.92 20.84 -9.15
N TYR A 40 8.92 20.32 -9.88
CA TYR A 40 8.67 20.63 -11.30
C TYR A 40 7.30 21.25 -11.55
N ASP A 41 6.23 20.66 -11.01
CA ASP A 41 4.86 21.13 -11.16
C ASP A 41 4.00 20.72 -9.96
N TRP A 42 3.72 21.69 -9.09
CA TRP A 42 2.89 21.48 -7.89
C TRP A 42 1.44 21.06 -8.21
N ARG A 43 0.93 21.35 -9.42
CA ARG A 43 -0.42 20.93 -9.83
C ARG A 43 -0.46 19.42 -10.02
N LEU A 44 0.56 18.87 -10.68
CA LEU A 44 0.70 17.43 -10.84
C LEU A 44 0.97 16.74 -9.50
N THR A 45 1.73 17.36 -8.60
CA THR A 45 1.87 16.91 -7.21
C THR A 45 0.52 16.76 -6.53
N LEU A 46 -0.35 17.78 -6.61
CA LEU A 46 -1.69 17.70 -6.01
C LEU A 46 -2.54 16.58 -6.61
N VAL A 47 -2.48 16.39 -7.93
CA VAL A 47 -3.17 15.26 -8.58
C VAL A 47 -2.67 13.93 -8.03
N CYS A 48 -1.35 13.73 -7.91
CA CYS A 48 -0.78 12.53 -7.31
C CYS A 48 -1.23 12.33 -5.87
N LEU A 49 -1.20 13.38 -5.03
CA LEU A 49 -1.65 13.32 -3.64
C LEU A 49 -3.14 12.99 -3.51
N VAL A 50 -3.99 13.50 -4.39
CA VAL A 50 -5.42 13.12 -4.38
C VAL A 50 -5.56 11.64 -4.75
N LEU A 51 -4.87 11.20 -5.79
CA LEU A 51 -4.91 9.80 -6.24
C LEU A 51 -4.36 8.83 -5.17
N THR A 52 -3.34 9.22 -4.39
CA THR A 52 -2.86 8.38 -3.28
C THR A 52 -3.97 8.14 -2.25
N GLN A 53 -4.79 9.15 -1.94
CA GLN A 53 -5.91 8.99 -1.02
C GLN A 53 -7.01 8.13 -1.62
N VAL A 54 -7.36 8.35 -2.89
CA VAL A 54 -8.42 7.59 -3.59
C VAL A 54 -8.07 6.11 -3.64
N PHE A 55 -6.83 5.75 -4.00
CA PHE A 55 -6.44 4.35 -4.11
C PHE A 55 -6.25 3.67 -2.75
N ALA A 56 -5.61 4.32 -1.78
CA ALA A 56 -5.44 3.76 -0.44
C ALA A 56 -6.79 3.55 0.25
N LEU A 57 -7.65 4.56 0.29
CA LEU A 57 -8.94 4.47 0.97
C LEU A 57 -9.99 3.69 0.16
N GLY A 58 -10.01 3.84 -1.16
CA GLY A 58 -10.91 3.10 -2.05
C GLY A 58 -10.64 1.60 -2.01
N GLY A 59 -9.37 1.19 -1.91
CA GLY A 59 -8.98 -0.20 -1.70
C GLY A 59 -9.63 -0.81 -0.46
N HIS A 60 -9.56 -0.10 0.66
CA HIS A 60 -10.21 -0.51 1.90
C HIS A 60 -11.73 -0.46 1.83
N ALA A 61 -12.31 0.59 1.27
CA ALA A 61 -13.76 0.77 1.23
C ALA A 61 -14.47 -0.25 0.33
N VAL A 62 -13.90 -0.54 -0.84
CA VAL A 62 -14.54 -1.38 -1.88
C VAL A 62 -14.16 -2.85 -1.73
N PHE A 63 -12.88 -3.15 -1.51
CA PHE A 63 -12.37 -4.53 -1.58
C PHE A 63 -12.20 -5.18 -0.21
N GLU A 64 -11.51 -4.54 0.73
CA GLU A 64 -11.28 -5.13 2.06
C GLU A 64 -12.51 -5.04 2.98
N LYS A 65 -13.30 -3.97 2.84
CA LYS A 65 -14.43 -3.62 3.72
C LYS A 65 -14.02 -3.55 5.19
N ASN A 66 -12.82 -3.03 5.46
CA ASN A 66 -12.26 -2.86 6.79
C ASN A 66 -11.66 -1.44 6.95
N GLU A 67 -11.10 -1.18 8.13
CA GLU A 67 -10.46 0.10 8.41
C GLU A 67 -8.96 0.07 8.04
N PRO A 68 -8.40 1.19 7.56
CA PRO A 68 -6.96 1.29 7.31
C PRO A 68 -6.15 1.06 8.59
N ALA A 69 -5.05 0.32 8.50
CA ALA A 69 -4.19 0.01 9.65
C ALA A 69 -3.65 1.27 10.37
N PHE A 70 -3.54 2.40 9.64
CA PHE A 70 -3.15 3.70 10.19
C PHE A 70 -4.09 4.19 11.30
N ARG A 71 -5.37 3.78 11.28
CA ARG A 71 -6.36 4.14 12.30
C ARG A 71 -5.96 3.61 13.69
N LYS A 72 -5.38 2.41 13.75
CA LYS A 72 -4.94 1.77 15.00
C LYS A 72 -3.48 2.07 15.34
N TYR A 73 -2.62 2.17 14.33
CA TYR A 73 -1.17 2.34 14.50
C TYR A 73 -0.64 3.56 13.70
N PRO A 74 -1.01 4.79 14.10
CA PRO A 74 -0.65 5.98 13.35
C PRO A 74 0.88 6.16 13.24
N GLY A 75 1.34 6.61 12.08
CA GLY A 75 2.76 6.82 11.76
C GLY A 75 3.53 5.53 11.51
N ILE A 76 3.54 4.60 12.47
CA ILE A 76 4.30 3.33 12.39
C ILE A 76 3.78 2.42 11.26
N THR A 77 2.50 2.52 10.88
CA THR A 77 1.95 1.80 9.72
C THR A 77 2.69 2.11 8.42
N ILE A 78 3.29 3.29 8.26
CA ILE A 78 4.08 3.62 7.07
C ILE A 78 5.32 2.72 7.00
N LEU A 79 6.04 2.56 8.11
CA LEU A 79 7.20 1.67 8.19
C LEU A 79 6.80 0.20 8.02
N ALA A 80 5.67 -0.21 8.60
CA ALA A 80 5.13 -1.55 8.43
C ALA A 80 4.78 -1.85 6.96
N SER A 81 4.13 -0.90 6.28
CA SER A 81 3.78 -0.97 4.86
C SER A 81 5.01 -1.06 3.96
N LEU A 82 6.04 -0.24 4.23
CA LEU A 82 7.31 -0.26 3.49
C LEU A 82 8.05 -1.58 3.69
N SER A 83 8.18 -2.06 4.93
CA SER A 83 8.80 -3.37 5.23
C SER A 83 8.08 -4.51 4.51
N TRP A 84 6.75 -4.56 4.57
CA TRP A 84 5.97 -5.58 3.87
C TRP A 84 6.12 -5.48 2.35
N SER A 85 6.09 -4.26 1.79
CA SER A 85 6.26 -4.05 0.34
C SER A 85 7.63 -4.53 -0.14
N LEU A 86 8.71 -4.22 0.58
CA LEU A 86 10.05 -4.68 0.25
C LEU A 86 10.18 -6.21 0.30
N GLU A 87 9.63 -6.86 1.33
CA GLU A 87 9.63 -8.33 1.47
C GLU A 87 8.86 -9.07 0.38
N ASN A 88 7.92 -8.37 -0.25
CA ASN A 88 7.06 -8.91 -1.32
C ASN A 88 7.40 -8.35 -2.71
N TRP A 89 8.52 -7.62 -2.83
CA TRP A 89 8.97 -6.98 -4.07
C TRP A 89 7.88 -6.11 -4.71
N PHE A 90 7.23 -5.29 -3.89
CA PHE A 90 6.10 -4.45 -4.29
C PHE A 90 5.00 -5.24 -5.03
N GLY A 91 4.71 -6.45 -4.55
CA GLY A 91 3.63 -7.30 -5.06
C GLY A 91 4.04 -8.21 -6.22
N PHE A 92 5.24 -8.04 -6.79
CA PHE A 92 5.73 -8.92 -7.86
C PHE A 92 5.79 -10.38 -7.42
N ARG A 93 6.20 -10.64 -6.17
CA ARG A 93 6.28 -12.00 -5.63
C ARG A 93 4.91 -12.71 -5.62
N GLN A 94 3.84 -11.96 -5.35
CA GLN A 94 2.48 -12.49 -5.29
C GLN A 94 1.93 -12.74 -6.70
N LEU A 95 2.17 -11.82 -7.63
CA LEU A 95 1.84 -11.98 -9.05
C LEU A 95 2.54 -13.18 -9.66
N TRP A 96 3.85 -13.32 -9.44
CA TRP A 96 4.65 -14.46 -9.90
C TRP A 96 4.10 -15.80 -9.39
N THR A 97 3.74 -15.86 -8.10
CA THR A 97 3.16 -17.06 -7.49
C THR A 97 1.78 -17.38 -8.08
N ALA A 98 0.95 -16.36 -8.32
CA ALA A 98 -0.38 -16.53 -8.91
C ALA A 98 -0.32 -17.02 -10.36
N LEU A 99 0.64 -16.52 -11.15
CA LEU A 99 0.88 -16.95 -12.53
C LEU A 99 1.35 -18.41 -12.57
N ASN A 100 2.32 -18.78 -11.72
CA ASN A 100 2.84 -20.15 -11.67
C ASN A 100 1.86 -21.18 -11.09
N ARG A 101 0.86 -20.75 -10.31
CA ARG A 101 -0.23 -21.63 -9.85
C ARG A 101 -1.24 -21.97 -10.94
N LYS A 102 -1.35 -21.15 -11.99
CA LYS A 102 -2.26 -21.41 -13.12
C LYS A 102 -1.64 -22.29 -14.22
N THR A 103 -0.35 -22.59 -14.10
CA THR A 103 0.41 -23.37 -15.10
C THR A 103 0.66 -24.82 -14.66
N VAL A 104 0.02 -25.29 -13.59
CA VAL A 104 0.04 -26.69 -13.13
C VAL A 104 -1.37 -27.26 -13.15
#